data_AF-A0A1F9RGL3-F1
#
_entry.id   AF-A0A1F9RGL3-F1
#
_cell.length_a   1.000
_cell.length_b   1.000
_cell.length_c   1.000
_cell.angle_alpha   90.00
_cell.angle_beta   90.00
_cell.angle_gamma   90.00
#
_symmetry.space_group_name_H-M   'P 1'
#
loop_
_entity.id
_entity.type
_entity.pdbx_description
1 polymer ?
#
loop_
_entity_poly.entity_id
_entity_poly.type
_entity_poly.pdbx_seq_one_letter_code
_entity_poly.pdbx_strand_id
1 'polypeptide(L)'
;MKTLCSALFFAAIFAAVPAAAADTEDTLRAQLKSASTPEARRAIMDQIKQARAVSRPAAAPAAQADPAARRARMEESLKDDPERLAEFRLQESLRAARTPEDRAAIRKQLEEKRAARAAKAEAALTPEQKAVRAQRAAQAAAMRAEMQPLRERLRAAATEAERDSAREALRAVQEKYRAKP
;
A
#
# COMPACT_ATOMS: atom_id res chain seq x y z
N MET A 1 36.37 -52.41 -10.12
CA MET A 1 35.01 -51.89 -10.44
C MET A 1 34.93 -50.51 -9.77
N LYS A 2 35.34 -49.36 -10.35
CA LYS A 2 34.73 -48.54 -11.44
C LYS A 2 33.20 -48.60 -11.35
N THR A 3 32.49 -47.60 -10.83
CA THR A 3 32.16 -46.27 -11.42
C THR A 3 31.75 -45.28 -10.31
N LEU A 4 32.35 -44.09 -10.17
CA LEU A 4 32.15 -42.79 -10.85
C LEU A 4 31.08 -41.86 -10.25
N CYS A 5 31.56 -40.65 -9.93
CA CYS A 5 30.89 -39.37 -9.65
C CYS A 5 29.65 -39.06 -10.50
N SER A 6 28.71 -38.30 -9.93
CA SER A 6 28.00 -37.22 -10.63
C SER A 6 27.23 -36.37 -9.58
N ALA A 7 27.77 -35.24 -9.13
CA ALA A 7 27.65 -33.92 -9.76
C ALA A 7 26.22 -33.35 -9.72
N LEU A 8 26.02 -32.47 -8.74
CA LEU A 8 25.22 -31.24 -8.79
C LEU A 8 24.55 -30.95 -10.14
N PHE A 9 23.22 -31.00 -10.17
CA PHE A 9 22.43 -30.29 -11.17
C PHE A 9 21.40 -29.41 -10.47
N PHE A 10 21.87 -28.24 -10.02
CA PHE A 10 21.02 -27.07 -9.85
C PHE A 10 20.55 -26.66 -11.25
N ALA A 11 19.36 -27.10 -11.65
CA ALA A 11 18.70 -26.57 -12.83
C ALA A 11 18.21 -25.15 -12.51
N ALA A 12 19.09 -24.18 -12.67
CA ALA A 12 18.70 -22.79 -12.85
C ALA A 12 17.92 -22.72 -14.18
N ILE A 13 16.59 -22.77 -14.09
CA ILE A 13 15.73 -22.36 -15.20
C ILE A 13 15.83 -20.83 -15.25
N PHE A 14 16.90 -20.35 -15.89
CA PHE A 14 16.89 -19.02 -16.48
C PHE A 14 15.85 -19.11 -17.60
N ALA A 15 14.62 -18.68 -17.29
CA ALA A 15 13.66 -18.33 -18.31
C ALA A 15 14.32 -17.18 -19.10
N ALA A 16 14.97 -17.53 -20.21
CA ALA A 16 15.37 -16.56 -21.21
C ALA A 16 14.08 -15.89 -21.69
N VAL A 17 13.77 -14.73 -21.11
CA VAL A 17 12.85 -13.78 -21.73
C VAL A 17 13.44 -13.55 -23.11
N PRO A 18 12.71 -13.83 -24.20
CA PRO A 18 13.27 -13.64 -25.53
C PRO A 18 13.61 -12.16 -25.66
N ALA A 19 14.89 -11.82 -25.87
CA ALA A 19 15.35 -10.45 -26.09
C ALA A 19 14.48 -9.72 -27.14
N ALA A 20 13.98 -10.48 -28.12
CA ALA A 20 13.03 -10.01 -29.14
C ALA A 20 11.74 -9.37 -28.62
N ALA A 21 11.24 -9.74 -27.42
CA ALA A 21 10.01 -9.18 -26.84
C ALA A 21 10.26 -7.82 -26.13
N ALA A 22 11.46 -7.61 -25.59
CA ALA A 22 11.84 -6.34 -24.99
C ALA A 22 12.07 -5.26 -26.06
N ASP A 23 12.73 -5.64 -27.16
CA ASP A 23 12.97 -4.76 -28.32
C ASP A 23 11.65 -4.31 -29.00
N THR A 24 10.61 -5.15 -28.96
CA THR A 24 9.26 -4.80 -29.47
C THR A 24 8.52 -3.84 -28.53
N GLU A 25 8.64 -3.96 -27.21
CA GLU A 25 7.99 -3.02 -26.29
C GLU A 25 8.63 -1.63 -26.34
N ASP A 26 9.95 -1.55 -26.44
CA ASP A 26 10.66 -0.27 -26.50
C ASP A 26 10.42 0.49 -27.81
N THR A 27 10.30 -0.23 -28.92
CA THR A 27 9.91 0.35 -30.22
C THR A 27 8.47 0.85 -30.22
N LEU A 28 7.52 0.09 -29.64
CA LEU A 28 6.13 0.53 -29.48
C LEU A 28 6.00 1.74 -28.55
N ARG A 29 6.81 1.82 -27.49
CA ARG A 29 6.86 2.99 -26.59
C ARG A 29 7.43 4.23 -27.28
N ALA A 30 8.42 4.07 -28.17
CA ALA A 30 8.91 5.17 -29.00
C ALA A 30 7.85 5.67 -29.98
N GLN A 31 7.12 4.75 -30.63
CA GLN A 31 5.99 5.08 -31.53
C GLN A 31 4.85 5.79 -30.80
N LEU A 32 4.56 5.43 -29.55
CA LEU A 32 3.56 6.11 -28.72
C LEU A 32 3.93 7.58 -28.47
N LYS A 33 5.24 7.87 -28.30
CA LYS A 33 5.73 9.25 -28.10
C LYS A 33 5.59 10.09 -29.37
N SER A 34 5.72 9.48 -30.56
CA SER A 34 5.58 10.16 -31.86
C SER A 34 4.14 10.18 -32.41
N ALA A 35 3.20 9.44 -31.82
CA ALA A 35 1.82 9.41 -32.26
C ALA A 35 1.07 10.72 -31.95
N SER A 36 0.62 11.40 -33.01
CA SER A 36 -0.06 12.69 -32.97
C SER A 36 -1.59 12.58 -32.85
N THR A 37 -2.19 11.43 -33.19
CA THR A 37 -3.65 11.23 -33.13
C THR A 37 -4.08 10.36 -31.94
N PRO A 38 -5.25 10.64 -31.31
CA PRO A 38 -5.77 9.84 -30.21
C PRO A 38 -6.03 8.38 -30.57
N GLU A 39 -6.41 8.10 -31.82
CA GLU A 39 -6.69 6.75 -32.32
C GLU A 39 -5.41 5.92 -32.49
N ALA A 40 -4.34 6.51 -33.04
CA ALA A 40 -3.05 5.85 -33.15
C ALA A 40 -2.46 5.51 -31.77
N ARG A 41 -2.64 6.40 -30.79
CA ARG A 41 -2.20 6.13 -29.40
C ARG A 41 -2.94 4.94 -28.77
N ARG A 42 -4.24 4.79 -29.02
CA ARG A 42 -5.02 3.64 -28.52
C ARG A 42 -4.54 2.33 -29.14
N ALA A 43 -4.35 2.31 -30.46
CA ALA A 43 -3.86 1.12 -31.17
C ALA A 43 -2.47 0.66 -30.66
N ILE A 44 -1.55 1.60 -30.43
CA ILE A 44 -0.21 1.29 -29.90
C ILE A 44 -0.29 0.78 -28.45
N MET A 45 -1.17 1.35 -27.62
CA MET A 45 -1.38 0.88 -26.24
C MET A 45 -1.96 -0.54 -26.20
N ASP A 46 -2.85 -0.89 -27.13
CA ASP A 46 -3.38 -2.25 -27.25
C ASP A 46 -2.30 -3.25 -27.67
N GLN A 47 -1.40 -2.85 -28.58
CA GLN A 47 -0.25 -3.67 -28.97
C GLN A 47 0.73 -3.89 -27.80
N ILE A 48 1.02 -2.85 -27.00
CA ILE A 48 1.85 -2.97 -25.78
C ILE A 48 1.17 -3.92 -24.78
N LYS A 49 -0.15 -3.82 -24.62
CA LYS A 49 -0.92 -4.69 -23.71
C LYS A 49 -0.87 -6.16 -24.14
N GLN A 50 -0.98 -6.43 -25.44
CA GLN A 50 -0.84 -7.77 -26.00
C GLN A 50 0.58 -8.32 -25.84
N ALA A 51 1.61 -7.51 -26.13
CA ALA A 51 3.01 -7.89 -25.95
C ALA A 51 3.30 -8.29 -24.48
N ARG A 52 2.74 -7.55 -23.51
CA ARG A 52 2.83 -7.87 -22.08
C ARG A 52 2.05 -9.12 -21.68
N ALA A 53 0.93 -9.40 -22.32
CA ALA A 53 0.15 -10.61 -22.04
C ALA A 53 0.91 -11.88 -22.47
N VAL A 54 1.73 -11.78 -23.53
CA VAL A 54 2.56 -12.88 -24.02
C VAL A 54 3.86 -13.02 -23.23
N SER A 55 4.47 -11.91 -22.81
CA SER A 55 5.76 -11.93 -22.09
C SER A 55 5.63 -12.16 -20.58
N ARG A 56 4.46 -11.89 -19.99
CA ARG A 56 4.22 -12.12 -18.57
C ARG A 56 3.85 -13.59 -18.36
N PRO A 57 4.70 -14.42 -17.72
CA PRO A 57 4.26 -15.72 -17.27
C PRO A 57 3.01 -15.52 -16.39
N ALA A 58 1.97 -16.31 -16.63
CA ALA A 58 0.80 -16.31 -15.77
C ALA A 58 1.30 -16.41 -14.32
N ALA A 59 1.03 -15.38 -13.51
CA ALA A 59 1.47 -15.38 -12.13
C ALA A 59 0.88 -16.64 -11.51
N ALA A 60 1.74 -17.59 -11.13
CA ALA A 60 1.31 -18.78 -10.40
C ALA A 60 0.45 -18.27 -9.23
N PRO A 61 -0.71 -18.87 -8.96
CA PRO A 61 -1.52 -18.47 -7.81
C PRO A 61 -0.60 -18.48 -6.61
N ALA A 62 -0.46 -17.33 -5.94
CA ALA A 62 0.41 -17.21 -4.78
C ALA A 62 0.02 -18.34 -3.83
N ALA A 63 0.96 -19.25 -3.56
CA ALA A 63 0.73 -20.37 -2.66
C ALA A 63 0.13 -19.79 -1.38
N GLN A 64 -1.12 -20.16 -1.07
CA GLN A 64 -1.78 -19.66 0.13
C GLN A 64 -0.93 -20.15 1.30
N ALA A 65 -0.21 -19.22 1.93
CA ALA A 65 0.59 -19.55 3.10
C ALA A 65 -0.32 -20.20 4.13
N ASP A 66 0.07 -21.38 4.63
CA ASP A 66 -0.65 -22.10 5.66
C ASP A 66 -1.04 -21.13 6.81
N PRO A 67 -2.34 -20.96 7.10
CA PRO A 67 -2.81 -20.06 8.15
C PRO A 67 -2.15 -20.33 9.50
N ALA A 68 -1.83 -21.59 9.83
CA ALA A 68 -1.16 -21.94 11.06
C ALA A 68 0.30 -21.47 11.06
N ALA A 69 1.05 -21.70 9.98
CA ALA A 69 2.41 -21.17 9.83
C ALA A 69 2.45 -19.63 9.87
N ARG A 70 1.47 -18.95 9.26
CA ARG A 70 1.35 -17.48 9.34
C ARG A 70 1.11 -17.02 10.78
N ARG A 71 0.22 -17.70 11.50
CA ARG A 71 -0.07 -17.41 12.90
C ARG A 71 1.17 -17.59 13.77
N ALA A 72 1.89 -18.70 13.63
CA ALA A 72 3.11 -18.97 14.39
C ALA A 72 4.18 -17.87 14.19
N ARG A 73 4.40 -17.44 12.94
CA ARG A 73 5.33 -16.33 12.63
C ARG A 73 4.92 -15.02 13.29
N MET A 74 3.62 -14.72 13.28
CA MET A 74 3.08 -13.53 13.93
C MET A 74 3.23 -13.60 15.45
N GLU A 75 2.90 -14.73 16.08
CA GLU A 75 3.08 -14.90 17.53
C GLU A 75 4.55 -14.76 17.94
N GLU A 76 5.49 -15.32 17.15
CA GLU A 76 6.92 -15.15 17.38
C GLU A 76 7.36 -13.68 17.26
N SER A 77 6.88 -12.96 16.24
CA SER A 77 7.23 -11.52 16.07
C SER A 77 6.66 -10.61 17.16
N LEU A 78 5.64 -11.06 17.88
CA LEU A 78 4.94 -10.29 18.92
C LEU A 78 5.33 -10.75 20.34
N LYS A 79 6.29 -11.67 20.48
CA LYS A 79 6.67 -12.21 21.79
C LYS A 79 7.12 -11.15 22.79
N ASP A 80 7.75 -10.08 22.29
CA ASP A 80 8.28 -8.97 23.10
C ASP A 80 7.23 -7.86 23.37
N ASP A 81 6.04 -7.93 22.74
CA ASP A 81 4.91 -7.03 22.99
C ASP A 81 3.68 -7.87 23.43
N PRO A 82 3.58 -8.22 24.72
CA PRO A 82 2.53 -9.10 25.22
C PRO A 82 1.13 -8.50 25.07
N GLU A 83 1.02 -7.16 25.05
CA GLU A 83 -0.25 -6.48 24.80
C GLU A 83 -0.70 -6.66 23.34
N ARG A 84 0.21 -6.48 22.36
CA ARG A 84 -0.10 -6.80 20.94
C ARG A 84 -0.35 -8.27 20.71
N LEU A 85 0.39 -9.15 21.37
CA LEU A 85 0.15 -10.59 21.24
C LEU A 85 -1.25 -10.97 21.73
N ALA A 86 -1.71 -10.37 22.83
CA ALA A 86 -3.07 -10.56 23.32
C ALA A 86 -4.13 -10.00 22.35
N GLU A 87 -3.93 -8.81 21.78
CA GLU A 87 -4.81 -8.26 20.75
C GLU A 87 -4.86 -9.15 19.50
N PHE A 88 -3.71 -9.66 19.06
CA PHE A 88 -3.61 -10.56 17.91
C PHE A 88 -4.39 -11.86 18.16
N ARG A 89 -4.20 -12.49 19.32
CA ARG A 89 -4.94 -13.70 19.69
C ARG A 89 -6.45 -13.48 19.72
N LEU A 90 -6.91 -12.35 20.27
CA LEU A 90 -8.33 -11.99 20.24
C LEU A 90 -8.86 -11.77 18.82
N GLN A 91 -8.07 -11.20 17.91
CA GLN A 91 -8.47 -11.08 16.50
C GLN A 91 -8.59 -12.45 15.82
N GLU A 92 -7.69 -13.39 16.13
CA GLU A 92 -7.83 -14.77 15.63
C GLU A 92 -9.07 -15.45 16.23
N SER A 93 -9.37 -15.25 17.52
CA SER A 93 -10.61 -15.70 18.15
C SER A 93 -11.84 -15.09 17.47
N LEU A 94 -11.80 -13.80 17.09
CA LEU A 94 -12.90 -13.13 16.39
C LEU A 94 -13.16 -13.74 15.01
N ARG A 95 -12.11 -14.16 14.30
CA ARG A 95 -12.22 -14.85 13.00
C ARG A 95 -12.78 -16.27 13.15
N ALA A 96 -12.46 -16.95 14.25
CA ALA A 96 -12.93 -18.30 14.54
C ALA A 96 -14.35 -18.33 15.14
N ALA A 97 -14.81 -17.21 15.72
CA ALA A 97 -16.11 -17.11 16.37
C ALA A 97 -17.26 -17.36 15.38
N ARG A 98 -18.12 -18.32 15.71
CA ARG A 98 -19.22 -18.76 14.84
C ARG A 98 -20.48 -17.94 15.08
N THR A 99 -20.76 -17.58 16.33
CA THR A 99 -21.98 -16.86 16.73
C THR A 99 -21.77 -15.34 16.70
N PRO A 100 -22.84 -14.54 16.54
CA PRO A 100 -22.78 -13.09 16.68
C PRO A 100 -22.52 -12.64 18.13
N GLU A 101 -23.01 -13.37 19.13
CA GLU A 101 -22.81 -13.07 20.56
C GLU A 101 -21.33 -13.18 20.94
N ASP A 102 -20.65 -14.25 20.51
CA ASP A 102 -19.22 -14.42 20.76
C ASP A 102 -18.40 -13.32 20.06
N ARG A 103 -18.79 -12.95 18.83
CA ARG A 103 -18.13 -11.85 18.11
C ARG A 103 -18.32 -10.52 18.84
N ALA A 104 -19.49 -10.25 19.39
CA ALA A 104 -19.76 -9.04 20.16
C ALA A 104 -18.92 -8.99 21.45
N ALA A 105 -18.86 -10.11 22.18
CA ALA A 105 -18.03 -10.22 23.39
C ALA A 105 -16.53 -9.99 23.08
N ILE A 106 -16.01 -10.62 22.02
CA ILE A 106 -14.60 -10.47 21.61
C ILE A 106 -14.32 -9.04 21.13
N ARG A 107 -15.24 -8.41 20.38
CA ARG A 107 -15.12 -6.99 19.98
C ARG A 107 -15.01 -6.07 21.18
N LYS A 108 -15.88 -6.26 22.18
CA LYS A 108 -15.84 -5.49 23.42
C LYS A 108 -14.48 -5.64 24.12
N GLN A 109 -13.95 -6.86 24.22
CA GLN A 109 -12.62 -7.09 24.81
C GLN A 109 -11.49 -6.42 24.00
N LEU A 110 -11.58 -6.42 22.67
CA LEU A 110 -10.63 -5.71 21.81
C LEU A 110 -10.68 -4.19 22.02
N GLU A 111 -11.87 -3.63 22.12
CA GLU A 111 -12.08 -2.20 22.38
C GLU A 111 -11.51 -1.80 23.75
N GLU A 112 -11.80 -2.56 24.80
CA GLU A 112 -11.27 -2.34 26.15
C GLU A 112 -9.74 -2.38 26.17
N LYS A 113 -9.11 -3.38 25.55
CA LYS A 113 -7.64 -3.47 25.47
C LYS A 113 -7.03 -2.31 24.70
N ARG A 114 -7.62 -1.93 23.57
CA ARG A 114 -7.15 -0.79 22.77
C ARG A 114 -7.29 0.53 23.52
N ALA A 115 -8.40 0.73 24.22
CA ALA A 115 -8.62 1.90 25.06
C ALA A 115 -7.60 1.97 26.21
N ALA A 116 -7.37 0.85 26.91
CA ALA A 116 -6.36 0.77 27.97
C ALA A 116 -4.96 1.09 27.45
N ARG A 117 -4.57 0.56 26.29
CA ARG A 117 -3.28 0.85 25.66
C ARG A 117 -3.17 2.31 25.23
N ALA A 118 -4.23 2.88 24.65
CA ALA A 118 -4.27 4.29 24.28
C ALA A 118 -4.09 5.18 25.52
N ALA A 119 -4.79 4.88 26.62
CA ALA A 119 -4.65 5.62 27.88
C ALA A 119 -3.23 5.51 28.45
N LYS A 120 -2.62 4.32 28.44
CA LYS A 120 -1.21 4.15 28.83
C LYS A 120 -0.25 4.95 27.96
N ALA A 121 -0.46 4.93 26.64
CA ALA A 121 0.35 5.71 25.70
C ALA A 121 0.21 7.21 25.97
N GLU A 122 -1.00 7.71 26.25
CA GLU A 122 -1.21 9.12 26.58
C GLU A 122 -0.68 9.52 27.96
N ALA A 123 -0.69 8.61 28.93
CA ALA A 123 -0.05 8.81 30.22
C ALA A 123 1.48 8.86 30.11
N ALA A 124 2.07 8.09 29.19
CA ALA A 124 3.51 8.07 28.94
C ALA A 124 4.04 9.32 28.19
N LEU A 125 3.17 10.10 27.56
CA LEU A 125 3.58 11.33 26.87
C LEU A 125 3.98 12.41 27.86
N THR A 126 5.15 13.01 27.65
CA THR A 126 5.57 14.20 28.41
C THR A 126 4.67 15.41 28.07
N PRO A 127 4.57 16.42 28.95
CA PRO A 127 3.84 17.65 28.65
C PRO A 127 4.29 18.31 27.34
N GLU A 128 5.60 18.30 27.06
CA GLU A 128 6.17 18.79 25.81
C GLU A 128 5.68 18.01 24.58
N GLN A 129 5.66 16.67 24.66
CA GLN A 129 5.14 15.84 23.58
C GLN A 129 3.64 16.05 23.34
N LYS A 130 2.87 16.29 24.41
CA LYS A 130 1.44 16.66 24.32
C LYS A 130 1.27 18.00 23.63
N ALA A 131 2.10 19.00 23.97
CA ALA A 131 2.09 20.30 23.32
C ALA A 131 2.44 20.20 21.82
N VAL A 132 3.46 19.43 21.45
CA VAL A 132 3.82 19.18 20.05
C VAL A 132 2.68 18.48 19.30
N ARG A 133 2.02 17.49 19.91
CA ARG A 133 0.85 16.82 19.31
C ARG A 133 -0.31 17.80 19.10
N ALA A 134 -0.59 18.65 20.09
CA ALA A 134 -1.63 19.67 20.00
C ALA A 134 -1.31 20.70 18.90
N GLN A 135 -0.05 21.14 18.81
CA GLN A 135 0.42 22.05 17.77
C GLN A 135 0.27 21.43 16.37
N ARG A 136 0.69 20.18 16.19
CA ARG A 136 0.52 19.45 14.91
C ARG A 136 -0.95 19.27 14.56
N ALA A 137 -1.81 19.00 15.54
CA ALA A 137 -3.25 18.89 15.33
C ALA A 137 -3.85 20.23 14.90
N ALA A 138 -3.45 21.33 15.53
CA ALA A 138 -3.88 22.69 15.17
C ALA A 138 -3.40 23.08 13.76
N GLN A 139 -2.13 22.83 13.43
CA GLN A 139 -1.60 23.06 12.08
C GLN A 139 -2.34 22.24 11.02
N ALA A 140 -2.62 20.96 11.29
CA ALA A 140 -3.38 20.12 10.38
C ALA A 140 -4.83 20.61 10.22
N ALA A 141 -5.46 21.11 11.28
CA ALA A 141 -6.79 21.71 11.23
C ALA A 141 -6.80 22.99 10.39
N ALA A 142 -5.83 23.89 10.60
CA ALA A 142 -5.66 25.11 9.82
C ALA A 142 -5.43 24.82 8.33
N MET A 143 -4.53 23.88 8.02
CA MET A 143 -4.31 23.43 6.64
C MET A 143 -5.60 22.89 6.00
N ARG A 144 -6.37 22.07 6.71
CA ARG A 144 -7.65 21.56 6.18
C ARG A 144 -8.64 22.69 5.91
N ALA A 145 -8.74 23.66 6.81
CA ALA A 145 -9.61 24.82 6.64
C ALA A 145 -9.23 25.66 5.41
N GLU A 146 -7.93 25.91 5.19
CA GLU A 146 -7.44 26.63 4.00
C GLU A 146 -7.63 25.84 2.69
N MET A 147 -7.48 24.51 2.75
CA MET A 147 -7.64 23.64 1.57
C MET A 147 -9.09 23.44 1.15
N GLN A 148 -10.04 23.57 2.09
CA GLN A 148 -11.46 23.29 1.85
C GLN A 148 -12.06 24.14 0.70
N PRO A 149 -11.97 25.48 0.68
CA PRO A 149 -12.50 26.29 -0.42
C PRO A 149 -11.81 26.00 -1.77
N LEU A 150 -10.52 25.65 -1.75
CA LEU A 150 -9.79 25.29 -2.98
C LEU A 150 -10.24 23.95 -3.55
N ARG A 151 -10.58 22.98 -2.68
CA ARG A 151 -11.19 21.71 -3.10
C ARG A 151 -12.57 21.91 -3.69
N GLU A 152 -13.36 22.83 -3.13
CA GLU A 152 -14.68 23.19 -3.67
C GLU A 152 -14.54 23.86 -5.04
N ARG A 153 -13.59 24.78 -5.21
CA ARG A 153 -13.24 25.36 -6.52
C ARG A 153 -12.82 24.31 -7.53
N LEU A 154 -11.97 23.36 -7.13
CA LEU A 154 -11.54 22.27 -8.02
C LEU A 154 -12.71 21.38 -8.45
N ARG A 155 -13.70 21.14 -7.57
CA ARG A 155 -14.91 20.38 -7.91
C ARG A 155 -15.84 21.15 -8.85
N ALA A 156 -15.90 22.47 -8.71
CA ALA A 156 -16.74 23.35 -9.53
C ALA A 156 -16.10 23.79 -10.86
N ALA A 157 -14.81 23.52 -11.05
CA ALA A 157 -14.05 23.95 -12.22
C ALA A 157 -14.58 23.34 -13.52
N ALA A 158 -14.99 24.19 -14.46
CA ALA A 158 -15.51 23.79 -15.77
C ALA A 158 -14.38 23.65 -16.81
N THR A 159 -13.28 24.39 -16.65
CA THR A 159 -12.18 24.44 -17.62
C THR A 159 -10.88 23.81 -17.08
N GLU A 160 -9.96 23.40 -17.96
CA GLU A 160 -8.63 22.94 -17.55
C GLU A 160 -7.83 24.05 -16.86
N ALA A 161 -7.93 25.29 -17.35
CA ALA A 161 -7.24 26.43 -16.76
C ALA A 161 -7.67 26.68 -15.30
N GLU A 162 -8.97 26.56 -15.00
CA GLU A 162 -9.49 26.65 -13.63
C GLU A 162 -9.02 25.48 -12.76
N ARG A 163 -8.98 24.26 -13.31
CA ARG A 163 -8.48 23.08 -12.59
C ARG A 163 -7.01 23.21 -12.24
N ASP A 164 -6.19 23.68 -13.18
CA ASP A 164 -4.75 23.83 -12.97
C ASP A 164 -4.45 24.94 -11.96
N SER A 165 -5.14 26.08 -12.06
CA SER A 165 -5.05 27.15 -11.05
C SER A 165 -5.44 26.66 -9.64
N ALA A 166 -6.54 25.89 -9.52
CA ALA A 166 -6.95 25.34 -8.24
C ALA A 166 -5.94 24.31 -7.70
N ARG A 167 -5.33 23.48 -8.55
CA ARG A 167 -4.27 22.53 -8.16
C ARG A 167 -3.00 23.24 -7.69
N GLU A 168 -2.60 24.30 -8.36
CA GLU A 168 -1.44 25.12 -7.96
C GLU A 168 -1.68 25.76 -6.59
N ALA A 169 -2.86 26.34 -6.38
CA ALA A 169 -3.24 26.89 -5.08
C ALA A 169 -3.23 25.82 -3.97
N LEU A 170 -3.74 24.62 -4.25
CA LEU A 170 -3.70 23.49 -3.31
C LEU A 170 -2.26 23.07 -2.97
N ARG A 171 -1.35 23.05 -3.96
CA ARG A 171 0.07 22.75 -3.74
C ARG A 171 0.74 23.83 -2.87
N ALA A 172 0.48 25.11 -3.14
CA ALA A 172 1.04 26.22 -2.36
C ALA A 172 0.64 26.14 -0.87
N VAL A 173 -0.63 25.82 -0.59
CA VAL A 173 -1.08 25.60 0.80
C VAL A 173 -0.40 24.37 1.40
N GLN A 174 -0.26 23.26 0.68
CA GLN A 174 0.47 22.09 1.19
C GLN A 174 1.94 22.39 1.50
N GLU A 175 2.61 23.16 0.66
CA GLU A 175 4.00 23.57 0.86
C GLU A 175 4.16 24.49 2.08
N LYS A 176 3.24 25.43 2.29
CA LYS A 176 3.20 26.29 3.48
C LYS A 176 3.17 25.50 4.79
N TYR A 177 2.48 24.35 4.81
CA TYR A 177 2.34 23.50 6.00
C TYR A 177 3.27 22.29 6.01
N ARG A 178 4.14 22.14 5.01
CA ARG A 178 5.13 21.07 4.98
C ARG A 178 6.20 21.41 6.01
N ALA A 179 6.29 20.60 7.06
CA ALA A 179 7.38 20.72 8.02
C ALA A 179 8.72 20.62 7.26
N LYS A 180 9.50 21.71 7.25
CA LYS A 180 10.91 21.61 6.88
C LYS A 180 11.61 20.79 7.98
N PRO A 181 12.41 19.79 7.60
CA PRO A 181 13.12 18.93 8.55
C PRO A 181 14.05 19.73 9.46
#